data_AF-A0A835ADS2-F1
#
_entry.id   AF-A0A835ADS2-F1
#
_cell.length_a   1.000
_cell.length_b   1.000
_cell.length_c   1.000
_cell.angle_alpha   90.00
_cell.angle_beta   90.00
_cell.angle_gamma   90.00
#
_symmetry.space_group_name_H-M   'P 1'
#
loop_
_entity.id
_entity.type
_entity.pdbx_description
1 polymer ?
#
loop_
_entity_poly.entity_id
_entity_poly.type
_entity_poly.pdbx_seq_one_letter_code
_entity_poly.pdbx_strand_id
1 'polypeptide(L)'
;MDLKPSNILLDDRMEPKIADFGLSRLFGEDQSLTCTDHLVCSIGYMPPEYWDRGEISTKSDIYSMGILILEIITGQKNHQIMANKSGQHFIEDVRKRDLYTL
;
A
#
# COMPACT_ATOMS: atom_id res chain seq x y z
N MET A 1 -3.07 -1.52 -8.18
CA MET A 1 -4.20 -0.75 -7.61
C MET A 1 -5.14 -1.53 -6.66
N ASP A 2 -4.74 -2.67 -6.08
CA ASP A 2 -5.46 -3.28 -4.93
C ASP A 2 -4.55 -4.14 -4.04
N LEU A 3 -3.36 -3.64 -3.73
CA LEU A 3 -2.38 -4.39 -2.94
C LEU A 3 -2.73 -4.29 -1.44
N LYS A 4 -3.19 -5.39 -0.86
CA LYS A 4 -3.61 -5.52 0.55
C LYS A 4 -3.31 -6.93 1.07
N PRO A 5 -3.30 -7.16 2.40
CA PRO A 5 -2.98 -8.46 2.96
C PRO A 5 -3.85 -9.61 2.43
N SER A 6 -5.16 -9.39 2.22
CA SER A 6 -6.05 -10.44 1.70
C SER A 6 -5.77 -10.85 0.26
N ASN A 7 -5.00 -10.05 -0.48
CA ASN A 7 -4.59 -10.33 -1.86
C ASN A 7 -3.17 -10.90 -1.95
N ILE A 8 -2.52 -11.15 -0.80
CA ILE A 8 -1.26 -11.91 -0.71
C ILE A 8 -1.61 -13.29 -0.14
N LEU A 9 -1.67 -14.29 -1.01
CA LEU A 9 -1.91 -15.67 -0.62
C LEU A 9 -0.61 -16.35 -0.25
N LEU A 10 -0.70 -17.44 0.50
CA LEU A 10 0.44 -18.29 0.84
C LEU A 10 0.22 -19.67 0.21
N ASP A 11 1.27 -20.24 -0.37
CA ASP A 11 1.24 -21.62 -0.86
C ASP A 11 1.60 -22.64 0.24
N ASP A 12 1.71 -23.91 -0.14
CA ASP A 12 2.04 -25.02 0.75
C ASP A 12 3.42 -24.89 1.42
N ARG A 13 4.28 -24.01 0.91
CA ARG A 13 5.62 -23.71 1.44
C ARG A 13 5.67 -22.40 2.21
N MET A 14 4.52 -21.77 2.45
CA MET A 14 4.41 -20.44 3.07
C MET A 14 5.05 -19.31 2.23
N GLU A 15 5.18 -19.51 0.91
CA GLU A 15 5.71 -18.47 0.02
C GLU A 15 4.57 -17.52 -0.43
N PRO A 16 4.79 -16.19 -0.38
CA PRO A 16 3.77 -15.21 -0.74
C PRO A 16 3.53 -15.17 -2.26
N LYS A 17 2.24 -15.14 -2.65
CA LYS A 17 1.77 -15.03 -4.03
C LYS A 17 0.75 -13.92 -4.16
N ILE A 18 0.98 -13.01 -5.10
CA ILE A 18 0.03 -11.93 -5.41
C ILE A 18 -1.18 -12.54 -6.12
N ALA A 19 -2.37 -12.19 -5.65
CA ALA A 19 -3.66 -12.57 -6.22
C ALA A 19 -4.50 -11.34 -6.53
N ASP A 20 -5.68 -11.58 -7.11
CA ASP A 20 -6.69 -10.56 -7.44
C ASP A 20 -6.19 -9.46 -8.39
N PHE A 21 -6.15 -9.81 -9.67
CA PHE A 21 -5.75 -8.91 -10.77
C PHE A 21 -6.93 -8.12 -11.35
N GLY A 22 -8.09 -8.07 -10.67
CA GLY A 22 -9.30 -7.44 -11.19
C GLY A 22 -9.15 -5.95 -11.50
N LEU A 23 -8.24 -5.26 -10.79
CA LEU A 23 -7.90 -3.85 -11.00
C LEU A 23 -6.51 -3.65 -11.65
N SER A 24 -5.88 -4.73 -12.12
CA SER A 24 -4.58 -4.64 -12.79
C SER A 24 -4.70 -3.94 -14.13
N ARG A 25 -3.69 -3.13 -14.46
CA ARG A 25 -3.63 -2.38 -15.72
C ARG A 25 -2.34 -2.72 -16.44
N LEU A 26 -2.45 -3.00 -17.74
CA LEU A 26 -1.29 -3.17 -18.61
C LEU A 26 -0.93 -1.79 -19.18
N PHE A 27 0.30 -1.39 -18.97
CA PHE A 27 0.87 -0.20 -19.60
C PHE A 27 1.57 -0.60 -20.90
N GLY A 28 1.41 0.21 -21.96
CA GLY A 28 2.23 0.08 -23.17
C GLY A 28 3.70 0.46 -22.91
N GLU A 29 4.61 0.11 -23.82
CA GLU A 29 6.07 0.31 -23.64
C GLU A 29 6.45 1.76 -23.28
N ASP A 30 5.75 2.74 -23.83
CA ASP A 30 6.00 4.17 -23.58
C ASP A 30 5.08 4.78 -22.50
N GLN A 31 4.21 3.99 -21.88
CA GLN A 31 3.24 4.48 -20.89
C GLN A 31 3.71 4.17 -19.48
N SER A 32 3.87 5.19 -18.64
CA SER A 32 4.23 5.03 -17.22
C SER A 32 3.18 5.56 -16.25
N LEU A 33 2.19 6.29 -16.78
CA LEU A 33 1.14 6.95 -16.04
C LEU A 33 -0.17 6.84 -16.82
N THR A 34 -1.27 6.61 -16.12
CA THR A 34 -2.63 6.70 -16.67
C THR A 34 -3.51 7.39 -15.64
N CYS A 35 -4.53 8.11 -16.11
CA CYS A 35 -5.55 8.70 -15.24
C CYS A 35 -6.88 7.96 -15.40
N THR A 36 -7.73 8.03 -14.38
CA THR A 36 -9.09 7.45 -14.42
C THR A 36 -10.02 8.25 -13.51
N ASP A 37 -11.24 8.49 -13.98
CA ASP A 37 -12.28 9.13 -13.17
C ASP A 37 -12.96 8.14 -12.20
N HIS A 38 -12.75 6.84 -12.45
CA HIS A 38 -13.23 5.77 -11.58
C HIS A 38 -12.17 5.44 -10.51
N LEU A 39 -12.41 5.92 -9.28
CA LEU A 39 -11.61 5.62 -8.09
C LEU A 39 -12.05 4.28 -7.50
N VAL A 40 -11.25 3.24 -7.72
CA VAL A 40 -11.45 1.90 -7.16
C VAL A 40 -10.14 1.43 -6.55
N CYS A 41 -10.13 1.24 -5.23
CA CYS A 41 -9.01 0.69 -4.47
C CYS A 41 -9.51 0.27 -3.08
N SER A 42 -8.76 -0.56 -2.38
CA SER A 42 -9.01 -0.83 -0.96
C SER A 42 -8.68 0.38 -0.09
N ILE A 43 -9.67 0.79 0.70
CA ILE A 43 -9.56 1.89 1.66
C ILE A 43 -8.40 1.60 2.63
N GLY A 44 -7.53 2.59 2.84
CA GLY A 44 -6.34 2.49 3.70
C GLY A 44 -5.03 2.27 2.95
N TYR A 45 -5.06 1.72 1.73
CA TYR A 45 -3.86 1.49 0.90
C TYR A 45 -3.80 2.42 -0.32
N MET A 46 -4.77 3.33 -0.43
CA MET A 46 -4.93 4.20 -1.59
C MET A 46 -3.85 5.29 -1.63
N PRO A 47 -3.13 5.45 -2.77
CA PRO A 47 -2.18 6.53 -2.94
C PRO A 47 -2.88 7.90 -3.02
N PRO A 48 -2.27 8.98 -2.48
CA PRO A 48 -2.85 10.31 -2.51
C PRO A 48 -2.99 10.86 -3.93
N GLU A 49 -2.03 10.60 -4.83
CA GLU A 49 -2.11 11.02 -6.23
C GLU A 49 -3.27 10.36 -6.99
N TYR A 50 -3.65 9.14 -6.57
CA TYR A 50 -4.82 8.46 -7.12
C TYR A 50 -6.10 9.10 -6.61
N TRP A 51 -6.19 9.42 -5.32
CA TRP A 51 -7.35 10.09 -4.74
C TRP A 51 -7.55 11.50 -5.31
N ASP A 52 -6.47 12.28 -5.43
CA ASP A 52 -6.53 13.69 -5.83
C ASP A 52 -6.69 13.88 -7.34
N ARG A 53 -6.01 13.05 -8.14
CA ARG A 53 -5.87 13.25 -9.60
C ARG A 53 -6.26 12.04 -10.45
N GLY A 54 -6.67 10.93 -9.83
CA GLY A 54 -6.95 9.69 -10.54
C GLY A 54 -5.71 9.03 -11.15
N GLU A 55 -4.51 9.47 -10.75
CA GLU A 55 -3.24 9.01 -11.31
C GLU A 55 -2.89 7.60 -10.84
N ILE A 56 -2.59 6.73 -11.80
CA ILE A 56 -2.12 5.37 -11.60
C ILE A 56 -0.79 5.20 -12.30
N SER A 57 0.20 4.75 -11.54
CA SER A 57 1.52 4.38 -12.06
C SER A 57 2.09 3.22 -11.24
N THR A 58 3.27 2.72 -11.63
CA THR A 58 4.07 1.83 -10.77
C THR A 58 4.36 2.43 -9.39
N LYS A 59 4.40 3.77 -9.26
CA LYS A 59 4.62 4.44 -7.96
C LYS A 59 3.43 4.28 -7.02
N SER A 60 2.23 4.19 -7.57
CA SER A 60 1.00 3.95 -6.82
C SER A 60 1.03 2.56 -6.16
N ASP A 61 1.52 1.52 -6.85
CA ASP A 61 1.69 0.19 -6.26
C ASP A 61 2.80 0.18 -5.17
N ILE A 62 3.89 0.95 -5.36
CA ILE A 62 4.95 1.10 -4.34
C ILE A 62 4.39 1.75 -3.07
N TYR A 63 3.53 2.76 -3.19
CA TYR A 63 2.86 3.37 -2.04
C TYR A 63 2.05 2.35 -1.25
N SER A 64 1.14 1.63 -1.92
CA SER A 64 0.30 0.61 -1.28
C SER A 64 1.14 -0.50 -0.62
N MET A 65 2.24 -0.90 -1.26
CA MET A 65 3.21 -1.86 -0.70
C MET A 65 3.86 -1.34 0.58
N GLY A 66 4.22 -0.05 0.64
CA GLY A 66 4.76 0.58 1.85
C GLY A 66 3.78 0.50 3.02
N ILE A 67 2.49 0.79 2.78
CA ILE A 67 1.42 0.66 3.78
C ILE A 67 1.25 -0.80 4.23
N LEU A 68 1.28 -1.76 3.30
CA LEU A 68 1.23 -3.19 3.59
C LEU A 68 2.39 -3.63 4.49
N ILE A 69 3.61 -3.19 4.19
CA ILE A 69 4.79 -3.49 5.01
C ILE A 69 4.62 -2.92 6.43
N LEU A 70 4.13 -1.69 6.56
CA LEU A 70 3.86 -1.08 7.88
C LEU A 70 2.82 -1.89 8.66
N GLU A 71 1.76 -2.35 8.02
CA GLU A 71 0.76 -3.22 8.65
C GLU A 71 1.36 -4.53 9.15
N ILE A 72 2.21 -5.17 8.34
CA ILE A 72 2.88 -6.42 8.72
C ILE A 72 3.81 -6.20 9.92
N ILE A 73 4.62 -5.13 9.90
CA ILE A 73 5.59 -4.86 10.97
C ILE A 73 4.90 -4.46 12.27
N THR A 74 3.82 -3.67 12.19
CA THR A 74 3.10 -3.19 13.37
C THR A 74 2.08 -4.19 13.90
N GLY A 75 1.60 -5.11 13.06
CA GLY A 75 0.44 -5.94 13.33
C GLY A 75 -0.88 -5.16 13.43
N GLN A 76 -0.87 -3.86 13.11
CA GLN A 76 -2.03 -2.99 13.19
C GLN A 76 -2.69 -2.86 11.81
N LYS A 77 -3.96 -3.27 11.72
CA LYS A 77 -4.73 -3.14 10.48
C LYS A 77 -4.87 -1.68 10.07
N ASN A 78 -4.64 -1.39 8.79
CA ASN A 78 -4.93 -0.07 8.20
C ASN A 78 -6.43 0.16 7.91
N HIS A 79 -7.34 -0.50 8.63
CA HIS A 79 -8.78 -0.31 8.45
C HIS A 79 -9.27 0.98 9.13
N GLN A 80 -10.00 1.79 8.36
CA GLN A 80 -10.88 2.86 8.84
C GLN A 80 -10.27 3.86 9.83
N ILE A 81 -9.15 4.53 9.54
CA ILE A 81 -8.88 5.76 10.29
C ILE A 81 -8.29 6.88 9.42
N MET A 82 -9.18 7.75 8.93
CA MET A 82 -8.87 9.15 8.63
C MET A 82 -8.45 9.96 9.88
N ALA A 83 -8.28 9.33 11.04
CA ALA A 83 -8.08 10.02 12.32
C ALA A 83 -6.87 9.53 13.15
N ASN A 84 -6.25 8.36 12.90
CA ASN A 84 -5.13 7.90 13.73
C ASN A 84 -4.01 7.31 12.87
N LYS A 85 -3.14 8.21 12.39
CA LYS A 85 -1.67 8.26 12.51
C LYS A 85 -0.86 7.01 12.92
N SER A 86 -1.30 5.77 12.71
CA SER A 86 -0.54 4.54 13.02
C SER A 86 0.86 4.55 12.41
N GLY A 87 0.98 5.00 11.15
CA GLY A 87 2.26 5.21 10.50
C GLY A 87 3.13 6.31 11.14
N GLN A 88 2.54 7.42 11.60
CA GLN A 88 3.31 8.46 12.31
C GLN A 88 3.79 7.98 13.68
N HIS A 89 2.94 7.25 14.41
CA HIS A 89 3.30 6.67 15.70
C HIS A 89 4.42 5.64 15.55
N PHE A 90 4.33 4.76 14.54
CA PHE A 90 5.41 3.83 14.20
C PHE A 90 6.71 4.54 13.84
N ILE A 91 6.67 5.58 12.99
CA ILE A 91 7.86 6.38 12.64
C ILE A 91 8.46 7.06 13.88
N GLU A 92 7.62 7.58 14.78
CA GLU A 92 8.06 8.16 16.04
C GLU A 92 8.71 7.11 16.95
N ASP A 93 8.14 5.91 17.05
CA ASP A 93 8.67 4.82 17.87
C ASP A 93 10.01 4.30 17.33
N VAL A 94 10.15 4.16 16.01
CA VAL A 94 11.42 3.81 15.36
C VAL A 94 12.46 4.89 15.63
N ARG A 95 12.12 6.17 15.41
CA ARG A 95 13.02 7.30 15.70
C ARG A 95 13.46 7.35 17.16
N LYS A 96 12.58 7.04 18.10
CA LYS A 96 12.92 6.98 19.52
C LYS A 96 13.87 5.83 19.82
N ARG A 97 13.68 4.65 19.21
CA ARG A 97 14.58 3.50 19.42
C ARG A 97 16.00 3.76 18.90
N ASP A 98 16.14 4.46 17.78
CA ASP A 98 17.46 4.84 17.24
C ASP A 98 18.21 5.85 18.13
N LEU A 99 17.48 6.66 18.92
CA LEU A 99 18.07 7.65 19.84
C LEU A 99 18.60 7.06 21.17
N TYR A 100 18.26 5.81 21.51
CA TYR A 100 18.72 5.14 22.74
C TYR A 100 19.70 3.99 22.51
N THR A 101 20.22 3.84 21.28
CA THR A 101 21.20 2.80 20.92
C THR A 101 22.61 3.37 20.65
N LEU A 102 22.90 4.59 21.16
CA LEU A 102 24.24 5.21 21.20
C LEU A 102 24.68 5.44 22.65
#